data_AF-A0AAV3R5P1-F1
#
_entry.id   AF-A0AAV3R5P1-F1
#
_cell.length_a   1.000
_cell.length_b   1.000
_cell.length_c   1.000
_cell.angle_alpha   90.00
_cell.angle_beta   90.00
_cell.angle_gamma   90.00
#
_symmetry.space_group_name_H-M   'P 1'
#
loop_
_entity.id
_entity.type
_entity.pdbx_description
1 polymer ?
#
loop_
_entity_poly.entity_id
_entity_poly.type
_entity_poly.pdbx_seq_one_letter_code
_entity_poly.pdbx_strand_id
1 'polypeptide(L)'
;MTCAHGVGNRIIQKIFNYPGETVHRHFHRVLVAMNKLAIDVIKPHPNYNDGVGYHKTRNERYLSFFKDCIGTIDGTHVAARLPRRQEITYFGRKGYAT
;
A
#
# COMPACT_ATOMS: atom_id res chain seq x y z
N MET A 1 -17.60 -9.53 1.33
CA MET A 1 -16.35 -9.84 0.61
C MET A 1 -16.52 -9.50 -0.85
N THR A 2 -15.70 -8.58 -1.34
CA THR A 2 -15.70 -8.09 -2.73
C THR A 2 -14.65 -8.89 -3.50
N CYS A 3 -15.09 -9.62 -4.52
CA CYS A 3 -14.29 -10.47 -5.38
C CYS A 3 -14.11 -9.76 -6.74
N ALA A 4 -13.18 -8.79 -6.80
CA ALA A 4 -12.83 -7.97 -7.98
C ALA A 4 -13.98 -7.16 -8.62
N HIS A 5 -13.68 -6.00 -9.22
CA HIS A 5 -14.66 -5.11 -9.88
C HIS A 5 -15.90 -4.70 -9.04
N GLY A 6 -15.78 -4.66 -7.71
CA GLY A 6 -16.93 -4.38 -6.85
C GLY A 6 -17.96 -5.53 -6.77
N VAL A 7 -17.68 -6.67 -7.39
CA VAL A 7 -18.58 -7.82 -7.45
C VAL A 7 -18.55 -8.55 -6.12
N GLY A 8 -19.71 -8.74 -5.49
CA GLY A 8 -19.80 -9.49 -4.23
C GLY A 8 -19.63 -11.00 -4.44
N ASN A 9 -19.13 -11.70 -3.42
CA ASN A 9 -18.99 -13.17 -3.42
C ASN A 9 -20.28 -13.90 -3.86
N ARG A 10 -21.47 -13.36 -3.54
CA ARG A 10 -22.77 -13.94 -3.94
C ARG A 10 -22.97 -14.01 -5.46
N ILE A 11 -22.45 -13.06 -6.22
CA ILE A 11 -22.57 -13.07 -7.69
C ILE A 11 -21.63 -14.12 -8.28
N ILE A 12 -20.41 -14.22 -7.75
CA ILE A 12 -19.42 -15.22 -8.18
C ILE A 12 -19.92 -16.64 -7.91
N GLN A 13 -20.55 -16.87 -6.76
CA GLN A 13 -21.23 -18.14 -6.46
C GLN A 13 -22.26 -18.52 -7.52
N LYS A 14 -23.05 -17.55 -8.02
CA LYS A 14 -24.03 -17.80 -9.09
C LYS A 14 -23.38 -18.09 -10.43
N ILE A 15 -22.31 -17.37 -10.79
CA ILE A 15 -21.61 -17.53 -12.07
C ILE A 15 -20.96 -18.91 -12.16
N PHE A 16 -20.24 -19.32 -11.12
CA PHE A 16 -19.49 -20.57 -11.12
C PHE A 16 -20.26 -21.74 -10.49
N ASN A 17 -21.47 -21.50 -9.99
CA ASN A 17 -22.32 -22.48 -9.32
C ASN A 17 -21.59 -23.26 -8.20
N TYR A 18 -20.74 -22.56 -7.43
CA TYR A 18 -20.01 -23.11 -6.30
C TYR A 18 -20.43 -22.47 -4.98
N PRO A 19 -20.27 -23.19 -3.85
CA PRO A 19 -20.45 -22.61 -2.53
C PRO A 19 -19.54 -21.40 -2.30
N GLY A 20 -20.04 -20.42 -1.54
CA GLY A 20 -19.26 -19.23 -1.19
C GLY A 20 -17.96 -19.50 -0.45
N GLU A 21 -17.90 -20.61 0.28
CA GLU A 21 -16.69 -21.09 0.96
C GLU A 21 -15.60 -21.50 -0.03
N THR A 22 -15.95 -22.26 -1.08
CA THR A 22 -15.04 -22.60 -2.17
C THR A 22 -14.52 -21.35 -2.86
N VAL A 23 -15.41 -20.43 -3.24
CA VAL A 23 -15.02 -19.15 -3.88
C VAL A 23 -14.08 -18.35 -2.98
N HIS A 24 -14.42 -18.21 -1.70
CA HIS A 24 -13.61 -17.51 -0.71
C HIS A 24 -12.21 -18.12 -0.59
N ARG A 25 -12.12 -19.44 -0.46
CA ARG A 25 -10.85 -20.17 -0.32
C ARG A 25 -9.94 -19.97 -1.53
N HIS A 26 -10.48 -20.07 -2.74
CA HIS A 26 -9.70 -19.85 -3.96
C HIS A 26 -9.28 -18.38 -4.10
N PHE A 27 -10.18 -17.43 -3.83
CA PHE A 27 -9.84 -16.01 -3.83
C PHE A 27 -8.68 -15.70 -2.88
N HIS A 28 -8.72 -16.22 -1.64
CA HIS A 28 -7.65 -16.02 -0.68
C HIS A 28 -6.32 -16.66 -1.10
N ARG A 29 -6.34 -17.85 -1.71
CA ARG A 29 -5.12 -18.48 -2.24
C ARG A 29 -4.46 -17.63 -3.32
N VAL A 30 -5.25 -17.09 -4.25
CA VAL A 30 -4.75 -16.19 -5.29
C VAL A 30 -4.24 -14.90 -4.68
N LEU A 31 -4.96 -14.30 -3.72
CA LEU A 31 -4.53 -13.08 -3.03
C LEU A 31 -3.18 -13.27 -2.33
N VAL A 32 -2.97 -14.40 -1.66
CA VAL A 32 -1.68 -14.72 -1.02
C VAL A 32 -0.56 -14.85 -2.07
N ALA A 33 -0.83 -15.52 -3.20
CA ALA A 33 0.16 -15.64 -4.27
C ALA A 33 0.50 -14.26 -4.90
N MET A 34 -0.51 -13.43 -5.13
CA MET A 34 -0.34 -12.06 -5.62
C MET A 34 0.45 -11.19 -4.65
N ASN A 35 0.21 -11.31 -3.34
CA ASN A 35 1.00 -10.60 -2.33
C ASN A 35 2.48 -11.02 -2.35
N LYS A 36 2.77 -12.32 -2.56
CA LYS A 36 4.15 -12.79 -2.70
C LYS A 36 4.80 -12.23 -3.97
N LEU A 37 4.07 -12.23 -5.09
CA LEU A 37 4.55 -11.68 -6.36
C LEU A 37 4.75 -10.16 -6.28
N ALA A 38 3.90 -9.45 -5.54
CA ALA A 38 3.97 -7.99 -5.39
C ALA A 38 5.32 -7.56 -4.80
N ILE A 39 5.94 -8.36 -3.93
CA ILE A 39 7.29 -8.09 -3.40
C ILE A 39 8.29 -7.98 -4.55
N ASP A 40 8.18 -8.84 -5.55
CA ASP A 40 9.12 -8.88 -6.69
C ASP A 40 8.80 -7.87 -7.77
N VAL A 41 7.53 -7.57 -7.99
CA VAL A 41 7.05 -6.66 -9.04
C VAL A 41 7.06 -5.20 -8.59
N ILE A 42 6.63 -4.91 -7.36
CA ILE A 42 6.55 -3.55 -6.80
C ILE A 42 7.87 -3.24 -6.10
N LYS A 43 8.95 -3.17 -6.88
CA LYS A 43 10.27 -2.73 -6.43
C LYS A 43 10.59 -1.34 -6.99
N PRO A 44 11.30 -0.49 -6.23
CA PRO A 44 11.80 0.77 -6.76
C PRO A 44 12.79 0.48 -7.89
N HIS A 45 12.91 1.42 -8.82
CA HIS A 45 14.00 1.38 -9.79
C HIS A 45 15.36 1.35 -9.04
N PRO A 46 16.37 0.59 -9.50
CA PRO A 46 17.68 0.51 -8.81
C PRO A 46 18.29 1.88 -8.50
N ASN A 47 18.12 2.84 -9.42
CA ASN A 47 18.61 4.21 -9.31
C ASN A 47 17.58 5.16 -8.65
N TYR A 48 16.65 4.65 -7.83
CA TYR A 48 15.61 5.47 -7.19
C TYR A 48 16.22 6.63 -6.39
N ASN A 49 17.32 6.40 -5.67
CA ASN A 49 17.96 7.46 -4.89
C ASN A 49 19.01 8.28 -5.65
N ASP A 50 19.43 7.83 -6.83
CA ASP A 50 20.52 8.47 -7.61
C ASP A 50 20.01 9.65 -8.45
N GLY A 51 18.76 10.08 -8.24
CA GLY A 51 18.20 11.30 -8.83
C GLY A 51 17.74 11.17 -10.28
N VAL A 52 17.65 9.95 -10.81
CA VAL A 52 17.25 9.69 -12.20
C VAL A 52 15.77 9.28 -12.23
N GLY A 53 14.85 10.25 -12.24
CA GLY A 53 13.42 9.98 -12.49
C GLY A 53 12.43 11.03 -11.95
N TYR A 54 11.15 10.85 -12.31
CA TYR A 54 10.02 11.73 -11.94
C TYR A 54 9.71 11.76 -10.44
N HIS A 55 10.27 10.83 -9.65
CA HIS A 55 10.10 10.72 -8.20
C HIS A 55 11.00 11.67 -7.40
N LYS A 56 11.80 12.53 -8.05
CA LYS A 56 12.56 13.57 -7.34
C LYS A 56 11.61 14.68 -6.90
N THR A 57 11.60 15.04 -5.60
CA THR A 57 10.91 16.25 -5.16
C THR A 57 11.51 17.46 -5.89
N ARG A 58 10.67 18.25 -6.57
CA ARG A 58 11.11 19.45 -7.32
C ARG A 58 11.78 20.51 -6.41
N ASN A 59 11.58 20.40 -5.10
CA ASN A 59 12.17 21.27 -4.09
C ASN A 59 13.29 20.54 -3.34
N GLU A 60 14.50 21.07 -3.47
CA GLU A 60 15.74 20.49 -2.93
C GLU A 60 15.79 20.49 -1.39
N ARG A 61 15.05 21.42 -0.74
CA ARG A 61 14.97 21.47 0.74
C ARG A 61 14.32 20.24 1.35
N TYR A 62 13.42 19.57 0.61
CA TYR A 62 12.69 18.41 1.13
C TYR A 62 13.36 17.08 0.76
N LEU A 63 14.35 17.09 -0.14
CA LEU A 63 14.98 15.89 -0.66
C LEU A 63 15.62 15.03 0.45
N SER A 64 16.20 15.66 1.47
CA SER A 64 16.83 14.96 2.61
C SER A 64 15.84 14.20 3.48
N PHE A 65 14.60 14.69 3.60
CA PHE A 65 13.55 14.07 4.40
C PHE A 65 12.89 12.90 3.66
N PHE A 66 12.94 12.88 2.33
CA PHE A 66 12.34 11.86 1.48
C PHE A 66 13.37 10.96 0.79
N LYS A 67 14.63 11.01 1.22
CA LYS A 67 15.65 10.05 0.80
C LYS A 67 15.21 8.65 1.24
N ASP A 68 15.20 7.69 0.33
CA ASP A 68 14.68 6.31 0.54
C ASP A 68 13.15 6.18 0.73
N CYS A 69 12.37 7.26 0.60
CA CYS A 69 10.90 7.22 0.73
C CYS A 69 10.23 6.81 -0.59
N ILE A 70 10.15 5.49 -0.83
CA ILE A 70 9.54 4.91 -2.01
C ILE A 70 8.02 5.13 -2.01
N GLY A 71 7.48 5.79 -3.04
CA GLY A 71 6.04 5.93 -3.25
C GLY A 71 5.33 6.98 -2.39
N THR A 72 6.05 7.69 -1.51
CA THR A 72 5.48 8.76 -0.67
C THR A 72 5.16 10.03 -1.47
N ILE A 73 5.81 10.22 -2.62
CA ILE A 73 5.65 11.41 -3.46
C ILE A 73 4.41 11.31 -4.37
N ASP A 74 3.95 10.10 -4.69
CA ASP A 74 2.82 9.87 -5.62
C ASP A 74 1.45 9.80 -4.91
N GLY A 75 1.35 10.41 -3.71
CA GLY A 75 0.07 10.58 -3.00
C GLY A 75 -0.41 9.37 -2.18
N THR A 76 0.40 8.32 -2.03
CA THR A 76 0.06 7.22 -1.11
C THR A 76 0.44 7.62 0.32
N HIS A 77 -0.50 8.24 1.04
CA HIS A 77 -0.36 8.51 2.46
C HIS A 77 -0.44 7.18 3.24
N VAL A 78 0.71 6.59 3.53
CA VAL A 78 0.80 5.52 4.54
C VAL A 78 0.71 6.16 5.92
N ALA A 79 -0.20 5.67 6.75
CA ALA A 79 -0.28 6.11 8.15
C ALA A 79 1.01 5.71 8.88
N ALA A 80 1.92 6.66 9.06
CA ALA A 80 3.12 6.46 9.87
C ALA A 80 2.71 6.45 11.33
N ARG A 81 2.86 5.29 12.00
CA ARG A 81 2.63 5.20 13.45
C ARG A 81 3.97 5.40 14.14
N LEU A 82 4.13 6.52 14.82
CA LEU A 82 5.35 6.83 15.58
C LEU A 82 5.52 5.85 16.75
N PRO A 83 6.76 5.60 17.20
CA PRO A 83 7.00 4.91 18.46
C PRO A 83 6.39 5.70 19.62
N ARG A 84 5.72 5.03 20.56
CA ARG A 84 5.03 5.67 21.71
C ARG A 84 5.83 6.73 22.46
N ARG A 85 7.16 6.58 22.51
CA ARG A 85 8.07 7.53 23.18
C ARG A 85 8.23 8.86 22.42
N GLN A 86 7.95 8.88 21.13
CA GLN A 86 8.03 10.07 20.26
C GLN A 86 6.66 10.67 19.95
N GLU A 87 5.56 9.92 20.13
CA GLU A 87 4.19 10.39 19.84
C GLU A 87 3.87 11.76 20.48
N ILE A 88 4.34 12.02 21.72
CA ILE A 88 4.09 13.25 22.48
C ILE A 88 4.53 14.52 21.71
N THR A 89 5.63 14.43 20.96
CA THR A 89 6.20 15.58 20.23
C THR A 89 5.42 15.91 18.96
N TYR A 90 4.62 14.97 18.45
CA TYR A 90 3.93 15.08 17.15
C TYR A 90 2.40 15.13 17.30
N PHE A 91 1.88 15.41 18.49
CA PHE A 91 0.45 15.67 18.65
C PHE A 91 0.07 16.96 17.93
N GLY A 92 -0.64 16.80 16.80
CA GLY A 92 -1.26 17.90 16.11
C GLY A 92 -2.49 18.42 16.87
N ARG A 93 -3.09 19.48 16.34
CA ARG A 93 -4.33 20.09 16.87
C ARG A 93 -5.49 19.10 17.06
N LYS A 94 -5.48 17.96 16.36
CA LYS A 94 -6.53 16.92 16.48
C LYS A 94 -6.35 15.96 17.65
N GLY A 95 -5.31 16.11 18.47
CA GLY A 95 -5.14 15.30 19.68
C GLY A 95 -4.68 13.86 19.42
N TYR A 96 -4.12 13.58 18.24
CA TYR A 96 -3.39 12.35 17.94
C TYR A 96 -2.10 12.67 17.18
N ALA A 97 -1.09 11.81 17.36
CA ALA A 97 0.19 11.92 16.66
C ALA A 97 -0.03 11.74 15.15
N THR A 98 0.39 12.73 14.36
CA THR A 98 0.30 12.71 12.88
C THR A 98 1.70 12.70 12.27
#